data_AF-A0A7S3IQT5-F1
#
_entry.id   AF-A0A7S3IQT5-F1
#
_cell.length_a   1.000
_cell.length_b   1.000
_cell.length_c   1.000
_cell.angle_alpha   90.00
_cell.angle_beta   90.00
_cell.angle_gamma   90.00
#
_symmetry.space_group_name_H-M   'P 1'
#
loop_
_entity.id
_entity.type
_entity.pdbx_description
1 polymer ?
#
loop_
_entity_poly.entity_id
_entity_poly.type
_entity_poly.pdbx_seq_one_letter_code
_entity_poly.pdbx_strand_id
1 'polypeptide(L)'
;MEQFQAEHKATIGDKYKIGKGGYPDNGSGYYAQKLTYAKWLDFNNWQRVQMNHVETLPLVGMIMLIMGLYWPVLTLCFGIVIFICRAGYTFMYVRSGPEFRALFGTPMNIFRMLMLVGMVVQLAVDFIRGKSSLAIFGEQKEDL
;
A
#
# COMPACT_ATOMS: atom_id res chain seq x y z
N MET A 1 -15.84 -2.43 -26.82
CA MET A 1 -14.61 -3.26 -26.91
C MET A 1 -14.40 -3.81 -28.32
N GLU A 2 -15.47 -4.14 -29.07
CA GLU A 2 -15.37 -4.63 -30.46
C GLU A 2 -14.58 -3.70 -31.40
N GLN A 3 -14.77 -2.37 -31.27
CA GLN A 3 -14.01 -1.39 -32.07
C GLN A 3 -12.48 -1.56 -31.95
N PHE A 4 -11.99 -1.90 -30.74
CA PHE A 4 -10.56 -2.08 -30.50
C PHE A 4 -10.07 -3.46 -30.97
N GLN A 5 -10.95 -4.46 -30.99
CA GLN A 5 -10.61 -5.79 -31.48
C GLN A 5 -10.35 -5.80 -32.98
N ALA A 6 -11.14 -5.04 -33.74
CA ALA A 6 -10.92 -4.88 -35.17
C ALA A 6 -9.59 -4.18 -35.48
N GLU A 7 -9.31 -3.05 -34.82
CA GLU A 7 -8.08 -2.27 -35.04
C GLU A 7 -6.82 -3.01 -34.58
N HIS A 8 -6.88 -3.65 -33.41
CA HIS A 8 -5.77 -4.44 -32.89
C HIS A 8 -5.44 -5.62 -33.80
N LYS A 9 -6.46 -6.33 -34.30
CA LYS A 9 -6.29 -7.43 -35.26
C LYS A 9 -5.74 -6.92 -36.60
N ALA A 10 -6.17 -5.74 -37.06
CA ALA A 10 -5.66 -5.15 -38.29
C ALA A 10 -4.18 -4.73 -38.17
N THR A 11 -3.75 -4.23 -37.01
CA THR A 11 -2.41 -3.65 -36.84
C THR A 11 -1.36 -4.68 -36.41
N ILE A 12 -1.73 -5.62 -35.53
CA ILE A 12 -0.79 -6.56 -34.89
C ILE A 12 -1.10 -8.03 -35.27
N GLY A 13 -2.21 -8.29 -35.98
CA GLY A 13 -2.64 -9.65 -36.30
C GLY A 13 -2.88 -10.47 -35.04
N ASP A 14 -2.44 -11.73 -35.06
CA ASP A 14 -2.60 -12.67 -33.93
C ASP A 14 -1.36 -12.70 -33.00
N LYS A 15 -0.39 -11.79 -33.19
CA LYS A 15 0.87 -11.79 -32.43
C LYS A 15 0.66 -11.54 -30.93
N TYR A 16 -0.29 -10.68 -30.58
CA TYR A 16 -0.67 -10.38 -29.19
C TYR A 16 -2.18 -10.38 -29.05
N LYS A 17 -2.71 -11.05 -28.02
CA LYS A 17 -4.14 -10.97 -27.68
C LYS A 17 -4.40 -9.69 -26.89
N ILE A 18 -5.53 -9.04 -27.13
CA ILE A 18 -5.94 -7.87 -26.34
C ILE A 18 -6.12 -8.29 -24.88
N GLY A 19 -5.44 -7.60 -23.98
CA GLY A 19 -5.61 -7.80 -22.54
C GLY A 19 -7.03 -7.42 -22.09
N LYS A 20 -7.60 -8.21 -21.19
CA LYS A 20 -8.95 -7.97 -20.64
C LYS A 20 -9.00 -6.57 -20.02
N GLY A 21 -9.92 -5.71 -20.48
CA GLY A 21 -10.06 -4.35 -19.94
C GLY A 21 -9.11 -3.30 -20.54
N GLY A 22 -8.40 -3.61 -21.63
CA GLY A 22 -7.56 -2.62 -22.34
C GLY A 22 -6.13 -2.54 -21.83
N TYR A 23 -5.65 -3.53 -21.06
CA TYR A 23 -4.23 -3.63 -20.73
C TYR A 23 -3.37 -3.62 -22.01
N PRO A 24 -2.22 -2.93 -22.02
CA PRO A 24 -1.47 -2.39 -20.86
C PRO A 24 -1.81 -0.94 -20.45
N ASP A 25 -2.94 -0.36 -20.88
CA ASP A 25 -3.27 1.04 -20.60
C ASP A 25 -3.47 1.34 -19.10
N ASN A 26 -2.81 2.39 -18.63
CA ASN A 26 -2.87 2.92 -17.27
C ASN A 26 -3.44 4.35 -17.22
N GLY A 27 -4.49 4.62 -18.00
CA GLY A 27 -5.30 5.84 -17.85
C GLY A 27 -4.80 7.03 -18.68
N SER A 28 -3.73 6.84 -19.44
CA SER A 28 -3.19 7.84 -20.37
C SER A 28 -2.88 7.28 -21.76
N GLY A 29 -3.19 6.00 -21.99
CA GLY A 29 -2.90 5.33 -23.24
C GLY A 29 -4.01 5.42 -24.28
N TYR A 30 -3.85 4.61 -25.33
CA TYR A 30 -4.72 4.57 -26.49
C TYR A 30 -6.19 4.22 -26.17
N TYR A 31 -6.40 3.33 -25.19
CA TYR A 31 -7.74 2.91 -24.79
C TYR A 31 -8.42 3.97 -23.92
N ALA A 32 -7.66 4.66 -23.06
CA ALA A 32 -8.16 5.71 -22.18
C ALA A 32 -8.66 6.94 -22.95
N GLN A 33 -8.16 7.21 -24.16
CA GLN A 33 -8.63 8.31 -25.03
C GLN A 33 -10.09 8.19 -25.45
N LYS A 34 -10.66 6.98 -25.42
CA LYS A 34 -12.07 6.76 -25.79
C LYS A 34 -13.01 6.81 -24.58
N LEU A 35 -12.49 7.00 -23.37
CA LEU A 35 -13.30 7.18 -22.17
C LEU A 35 -13.92 8.58 -22.15
N THR A 36 -15.13 8.69 -21.64
CA THR A 36 -15.68 9.99 -21.28
C THR A 36 -14.89 10.56 -20.11
N TYR A 37 -14.82 11.89 -20.00
CA TYR A 37 -14.05 12.56 -18.95
C TYR A 37 -14.37 12.04 -17.54
N ALA A 38 -15.65 11.84 -17.22
CA ALA A 38 -16.07 11.28 -15.94
C ALA A 38 -15.49 9.87 -15.67
N LYS A 39 -15.58 8.97 -16.66
CA LYS A 39 -15.04 7.60 -16.53
C LYS A 39 -13.51 7.59 -16.49
N TRP A 40 -12.88 8.49 -17.24
CA TRP A 40 -11.43 8.67 -17.22
C TRP A 40 -10.95 9.15 -15.85
N LEU A 41 -11.64 10.14 -15.26
CA LEU A 41 -11.31 10.66 -13.92
C LEU A 41 -11.48 9.57 -12.85
N ASP A 42 -12.60 8.84 -12.87
CA ASP A 42 -12.84 7.74 -11.95
C ASP A 42 -11.75 6.66 -12.07
N PHE A 43 -11.41 6.25 -13.29
CA PHE A 43 -10.37 5.26 -13.55
C PHE A 43 -9.02 5.71 -12.99
N ASN A 44 -8.61 6.95 -13.25
CA ASN A 44 -7.34 7.49 -12.76
C ASN A 44 -7.32 7.63 -11.24
N ASN A 45 -8.45 7.98 -10.61
CA ASN A 45 -8.55 8.03 -9.16
C ASN A 45 -8.32 6.64 -8.53
N TRP A 46 -8.96 5.59 -9.09
CA TRP A 46 -8.73 4.22 -8.67
C TRP A 46 -7.29 3.78 -8.83
N GLN A 47 -6.69 4.07 -9.99
CA GLN A 47 -5.28 3.76 -10.23
C GLN A 47 -4.36 4.49 -9.25
N ARG A 48 -4.65 5.76 -8.93
CA ARG A 48 -3.81 6.52 -8.00
C ARG A 48 -3.83 5.95 -6.58
N VAL A 49 -5.00 5.50 -6.13
CA VAL A 49 -5.14 4.81 -4.83
C VAL A 49 -4.35 3.49 -4.82
N GLN A 50 -4.46 2.71 -5.89
CA GLN A 50 -3.77 1.42 -6.00
C GLN A 50 -2.25 1.61 -6.04
N MET A 51 -1.74 2.55 -6.83
CA MET A 51 -0.30 2.87 -6.86
C MET A 51 0.19 3.35 -5.49
N ASN A 52 -0.55 4.24 -4.81
CA ASN A 52 -0.19 4.66 -3.47
C ASN A 52 -0.15 3.48 -2.49
N HIS A 53 -1.05 2.51 -2.64
CA HIS A 53 -1.04 1.31 -1.83
C HIS A 53 0.22 0.46 -2.09
N VAL A 54 0.53 0.19 -3.35
CA VAL A 54 1.71 -0.61 -3.74
C VAL A 54 3.02 0.05 -3.30
N GLU A 55 3.14 1.38 -3.38
CA GLU A 55 4.32 2.11 -2.93
C GLU A 55 4.56 2.02 -1.42
N THR A 56 3.48 1.92 -0.64
CA THR A 56 3.54 2.01 0.82
C THR A 56 3.46 0.66 1.52
N LEU A 57 2.90 -0.36 0.85
CA LEU A 57 2.75 -1.71 1.40
C LEU A 57 4.09 -2.35 1.81
N PRO A 58 5.18 -2.30 1.01
CA PRO A 58 6.45 -2.88 1.41
C PRO A 58 7.03 -2.21 2.67
N LEU A 59 6.94 -0.88 2.75
CA LEU A 59 7.48 -0.12 3.87
C LEU A 59 6.70 -0.41 5.16
N VAL A 60 5.37 -0.40 5.11
CA VAL A 60 4.53 -0.71 6.29
C VAL A 60 4.68 -2.18 6.68
N GLY A 61 4.73 -3.09 5.69
CA GLY A 61 4.92 -4.52 5.91
C GLY A 61 6.22 -4.83 6.64
N MET A 62 7.35 -4.27 6.19
CA MET A 62 8.65 -4.47 6.83
C MET A 62 8.68 -3.95 8.28
N ILE A 63 8.15 -2.75 8.51
CA ILE A 63 8.10 -2.16 9.86
C ILE A 63 7.23 -3.01 10.79
N MET A 64 6.06 -3.46 10.32
CA MET A 64 5.17 -4.31 11.14
C MET A 64 5.79 -5.67 11.43
N LEU A 65 6.51 -6.28 10.48
CA LEU A 65 7.20 -7.55 10.73
C LEU A 65 8.27 -7.40 11.80
N ILE A 66 9.11 -6.37 11.71
CA ILE A 66 10.16 -6.11 12.72
C ILE A 66 9.51 -5.79 14.07
N MET A 67 8.58 -4.85 14.11
CA MET A 67 7.94 -4.46 15.37
C MET A 67 7.09 -5.55 15.99
N GLY A 68 6.49 -6.42 15.18
CA GLY A 68 5.74 -7.58 15.64
C GLY A 68 6.61 -8.61 16.37
N LEU A 69 7.90 -8.69 16.06
CA LEU A 69 8.85 -9.55 16.76
C LEU A 69 9.20 -9.03 18.15
N TYR A 70 9.30 -7.71 18.32
CA TYR A 70 9.62 -7.10 19.62
C TYR A 70 8.38 -6.87 20.47
N TRP A 71 7.38 -6.17 19.93
CA TRP A 71 6.16 -5.71 20.61
C TRP A 71 4.89 -6.12 19.83
N PRO A 72 4.46 -7.40 19.90
CA PRO A 72 3.38 -7.94 19.07
C PRO A 72 2.02 -7.27 19.30
N VAL A 73 1.65 -7.00 20.56
CA VAL A 73 0.34 -6.40 20.90
C VAL A 73 0.22 -4.97 20.37
N LEU A 74 1.27 -4.17 20.52
CA LEU A 74 1.31 -2.79 20.04
C LEU A 74 1.26 -2.73 18.50
N THR A 75 2.01 -3.63 17.85
CA THR A 75 2.00 -3.77 16.39
C THR A 75 0.62 -4.16 15.87
N LEU A 76 -0.10 -5.07 16.56
CA LEU A 76 -1.46 -5.46 16.19
C LEU A 76 -2.42 -4.26 16.25
N CYS A 77 -2.41 -3.49 17.34
CA CYS A 77 -3.24 -2.31 17.50
C CYS A 77 -3.00 -1.29 16.39
N PHE A 78 -1.74 -0.95 16.10
CA PHE A 78 -1.40 -0.02 15.03
C PHE A 78 -1.74 -0.57 13.64
N GLY A 79 -1.55 -1.87 13.41
CA GLY A 79 -1.92 -2.54 12.17
C GLY A 79 -3.42 -2.43 11.86
N ILE A 80 -4.27 -2.64 12.86
CA ILE A 80 -5.74 -2.49 12.73
C ILE A 80 -6.09 -1.04 12.38
N VAL A 81 -5.50 -0.06 13.08
CA VAL A 81 -5.74 1.37 12.82
C VAL A 81 -5.34 1.74 11.39
N ILE A 82 -4.16 1.31 10.93
CA ILE A 82 -3.68 1.57 9.56
C ILE A 82 -4.60 0.92 8.53
N PHE A 83 -5.10 -0.30 8.79
CA PHE A 83 -6.04 -0.99 7.90
C PHE A 83 -7.35 -0.21 7.75
N ILE A 84 -7.93 0.27 8.86
CA ILE A 84 -9.15 1.08 8.86
C ILE A 84 -8.91 2.41 8.13
N CYS A 85 -7.82 3.12 8.43
CA CYS A 85 -7.47 4.35 7.73
C CYS A 85 -7.28 4.11 6.22
N ARG A 86 -6.75 2.94 5.82
CA ARG A 86 -6.60 2.60 4.39
C ARG A 86 -7.94 2.39 3.70
N ALA A 87 -8.87 1.68 4.33
CA ALA A 87 -10.22 1.49 3.78
C ALA A 87 -10.92 2.85 3.61
N GLY A 88 -10.84 3.71 4.62
CA GLY A 88 -11.37 5.08 4.57
C GLY A 88 -10.70 5.94 3.49
N TYR A 89 -9.38 5.87 3.36
CA TYR A 89 -8.63 6.56 2.30
C TYR A 89 -9.11 6.15 0.91
N THR A 90 -9.28 4.84 0.67
CA THR A 90 -9.73 4.32 -0.63
C THR A 90 -11.13 4.81 -0.97
N PHE A 91 -12.06 4.67 -0.01
CA PHE A 91 -13.45 5.08 -0.21
C PHE A 91 -13.57 6.58 -0.48
N MET A 92 -12.91 7.42 0.33
CA MET A 92 -12.99 8.88 0.18
C MET A 92 -12.32 9.37 -1.10
N TYR A 93 -11.18 8.78 -1.49
CA TYR A 93 -10.47 9.17 -2.70
C TYR A 93 -11.30 8.89 -3.95
N VAL A 94 -11.94 7.71 -4.01
CA VAL A 94 -12.77 7.32 -5.15
C VAL A 94 -14.08 8.11 -5.18
N ARG A 95 -14.74 8.30 -4.02
CA ARG A 95 -16.09 8.85 -3.97
C ARG A 95 -16.15 10.37 -4.03
N SER A 96 -15.16 11.03 -3.42
CA SER A 96 -15.16 12.49 -3.17
C SER A 96 -13.99 13.20 -3.83
N GLY A 97 -13.09 12.45 -4.47
CA GLY A 97 -11.97 13.01 -5.23
C GLY A 97 -10.71 13.31 -4.40
N PRO A 98 -9.71 13.98 -5.00
CA PRO A 98 -8.36 14.06 -4.47
C PRO A 98 -8.19 14.85 -3.18
N GLU A 99 -9.08 15.80 -2.88
CA GLU A 99 -8.94 16.68 -1.70
C GLU A 99 -9.24 15.94 -0.39
N PHE A 100 -10.23 15.04 -0.42
CA PHE A 100 -10.66 14.30 0.76
C PHE A 100 -9.72 13.16 1.16
N ARG A 101 -8.66 12.91 0.37
CA ARG A 101 -7.62 11.92 0.68
C ARG A 101 -6.89 12.22 1.98
N ALA A 102 -6.74 13.50 2.32
CA ALA A 102 -5.95 13.93 3.47
C ALA A 102 -6.60 13.54 4.80
N LEU A 103 -7.93 13.43 4.83
CA LEU A 103 -8.69 13.12 6.05
C LEU A 103 -8.24 11.81 6.70
N PHE A 104 -8.09 10.76 5.89
CA PHE A 104 -7.62 9.44 6.35
C PHE A 104 -6.13 9.19 6.04
N GLY A 105 -5.56 9.91 5.06
CA GLY A 105 -4.15 9.78 4.70
C GLY A 105 -3.19 10.37 5.75
N THR A 106 -3.54 11.51 6.34
CA THR A 106 -2.73 12.16 7.38
C THR A 106 -2.61 11.32 8.65
N PRO A 107 -3.69 10.86 9.29
CA PRO A 107 -3.58 10.01 10.48
C PRO A 107 -2.82 8.70 10.17
N MET A 108 -3.07 8.07 9.02
CA MET A 108 -2.32 6.88 8.58
C MET A 108 -0.80 7.13 8.54
N ASN A 109 -0.38 8.28 8.00
CA ASN A 109 1.04 8.65 7.95
C ASN A 109 1.63 8.93 9.34
N ILE A 110 0.86 9.55 10.24
CA ILE A 110 1.30 9.80 11.63
C ILE A 110 1.55 8.47 12.34
N PHE A 111 0.60 7.53 12.30
CA PHE A 111 0.78 6.22 12.92
C PHE A 111 1.97 5.45 12.33
N ARG A 112 2.17 5.54 11.01
CA ARG A 112 3.34 4.95 10.36
C ARG A 112 4.66 5.55 10.88
N MET A 113 4.73 6.87 11.02
CA MET A 113 5.92 7.54 11.54
C MET A 113 6.17 7.19 13.01
N LEU A 114 5.12 7.08 13.83
CA LEU A 114 5.25 6.66 15.22
C LEU A 114 5.82 5.25 15.35
N MET A 115 5.36 4.29 14.52
CA MET A 115 5.95 2.96 14.49
C MET A 115 7.42 2.97 14.07
N LEU A 116 7.77 3.77 13.05
CA LEU A 116 9.15 3.87 12.58
C LEU A 116 10.07 4.45 13.66
N VAL A 117 9.66 5.54 14.31
CA VAL A 117 10.43 6.16 15.40
C VAL A 117 10.53 5.20 16.58
N GLY A 118 9.43 4.52 16.94
CA GLY A 118 9.44 3.49 17.98
C GLY A 118 10.45 2.37 17.70
N MET A 119 10.51 1.88 16.45
CA MET A 119 11.49 0.88 16.03
C MET A 119 12.93 1.37 16.20
N VAL A 120 13.22 2.59 15.75
CA VAL A 120 14.58 3.17 15.84
C VAL A 120 14.99 3.39 17.29
N VAL A 121 14.09 3.91 18.13
CA VAL A 121 14.35 4.12 19.56
C VAL A 121 14.60 2.79 20.26
N GLN A 122 13.80 1.76 19.98
CA GLN A 122 13.99 0.44 20.57
C GLN A 122 15.34 -0.17 20.20
N LEU A 123 15.71 -0.12 18.92
CA LEU A 123 17.03 -0.58 18.46
C LEU A 123 18.18 0.19 19.13
N ALA A 124 18.04 1.50 19.31
CA ALA A 124 19.04 2.31 20.00
C ALA A 124 19.16 1.94 21.50
N VAL A 125 18.03 1.71 22.18
CA VAL A 125 18.01 1.27 23.58
C VAL A 125 18.66 -0.09 23.73
N ASP A 126 18.37 -1.04 22.85
CA ASP A 126 18.97 -2.38 22.88
C ASP A 126 20.48 -2.33 22.63
N PHE A 127 20.92 -1.48 21.70
CA PHE A 127 22.34 -1.22 21.45
C PHE A 127 23.06 -0.65 22.69
N ILE A 128 22.48 0.36 23.35
CA ILE A 128 23.06 0.97 24.56
C ILE A 128 23.11 -0.04 25.72
N ARG A 129 22.09 -0.89 25.87
CA ARG A 129 22.01 -1.89 26.93
C ARG A 129 22.96 -3.08 26.73
N GLY A 130 23.66 -3.17 25.60
CA GLY A 130 24.50 -4.32 25.27
C GLY A 130 23.73 -5.64 25.15
N LYS A 131 22.39 -5.58 25.17
CA LYS A 131 21.53 -6.74 24.95
C LYS A 131 21.43 -6.92 23.44
N SER A 132 22.37 -7.67 22.88
CA SER A 132 22.19 -8.29 21.57
C SER A 132 20.81 -8.94 21.57
N SER A 133 19.87 -8.44 20.76
CA SER A 133 18.45 -8.82 20.83
C SER A 133 18.14 -10.31 20.55
N LEU A 134 19.19 -11.12 20.34
CA LEU A 134 19.16 -12.58 20.36
C LEU A 134 18.91 -13.19 21.75
N ALA A 135 19.03 -12.43 22.85
CA ALA A 135 18.69 -12.92 24.19
C ALA A 135 17.18 -13.17 24.39
N ILE A 136 16.32 -12.69 23.49
CA ILE A 136 14.86 -12.88 23.55
C ILE A 136 14.46 -14.37 23.40
N PHE A 137 15.32 -15.21 22.82
CA PHE A 137 15.09 -16.66 22.71
C PHE A 137 15.87 -17.50 23.75
N GLY A 138 16.63 -16.87 24.66
CA GLY A 138 17.68 -17.57 25.43
C GLY A 138 17.54 -17.64 26.94
N GLU A 139 16.77 -16.77 27.60
CA GLU A 139 16.60 -16.86 29.07
C GLU A 139 15.30 -17.59 29.43
N GLN A 140 15.19 -18.87 29.05
CA GLN A 140 14.43 -19.79 29.90
C GLN A 140 15.26 -20.01 31.16
N LYS A 141 14.78 -19.39 32.25
CA LYS A 141 15.17 -19.61 33.65
C LYS A 141 15.90 -20.94 33.89
N GLU A 142 17.21 -20.87 34.09
CA GLU A 142 17.92 -21.85 34.91
C GLU A 142 17.70 -21.49 36.37
N ASP A 143 16.51 -21.81 36.88
CA ASP A 143 16.25 -21.90 38.34
C ASP A 143 15.84 -23.36 38.63
N LEU A 144 16.84 -24.24 38.73
CA LEU A 144 16.76 -25.56 39.36
C LEU A 144 18.01 -25.80 40.22
#